data_AF-A0A1T3WGW6-F1
#
_entry.id   AF-A0A1T3WGW6-F1
#
_cell.length_a   1.000
_cell.length_b   1.000
_cell.length_c   1.000
_cell.angle_alpha   90.00
_cell.angle_beta   90.00
_cell.angle_gamma   90.00
#
_symmetry.space_group_name_H-M   'P 1'
#
loop_
_entity.id
_entity.type
_entity.pdbx_description
1 polymer ?
#
loop_
_entity_poly.entity_id
_entity_poly.type
_entity_poly.pdbx_seq_one_letter_code
_entity_poly.pdbx_strand_id
1 'polypeptide(L)'
;TPVRLTRECYIGTDRARAFEECRPALEAKYQAYVSWGSVKAFGGEKQLSFQDFARDRFLIGDEASVRDDIARYAETLGVDQFIMRTQWLGLPIDNAIGTIEALGRIFA
;
A
#
# COMPACT_ATOMS: atom_id res chain seq x y z
N THR A 1 -14.20 20.46 8.43
CA THR A 1 -12.78 20.41 8.00
C THR A 1 -12.56 19.09 7.32
N PRO A 2 -11.92 19.05 6.14
CA PRO A 2 -11.70 17.78 5.43
C PRO A 2 -10.81 16.83 6.23
N VAL A 3 -11.14 15.54 6.18
CA VAL A 3 -10.42 14.46 6.85
C VAL A 3 -9.51 13.81 5.80
N ARG A 4 -8.21 14.12 5.92
CA ARG A 4 -7.20 13.66 4.97
C ARG A 4 -6.54 12.39 5.42
N LEU A 5 -6.41 11.43 4.50
CA LEU A 5 -5.67 10.21 4.73
C LEU A 5 -4.57 10.03 3.69
N THR A 6 -3.33 9.93 4.17
CA THR A 6 -2.21 9.53 3.32
C THR A 6 -1.99 8.03 3.41
N ARG A 7 -1.94 7.35 2.27
CA ARG A 7 -1.66 5.91 2.18
C ARG A 7 -0.66 5.62 1.07
N GLU A 8 0.14 4.59 1.29
CA GLU A 8 0.90 3.98 0.22
C GLU A 8 0.00 2.95 -0.47
N CYS A 9 0.01 2.96 -1.80
CA CYS A 9 -0.93 2.19 -2.60
C CYS A 9 -0.21 1.48 -3.75
N TYR A 10 -0.59 0.24 -3.99
CA TYR A 10 -0.19 -0.56 -5.14
C TYR A 10 -1.39 -1.36 -5.65
N ILE A 11 -1.69 -1.24 -6.95
CA ILE A 11 -2.79 -1.96 -7.58
C ILE A 11 -2.24 -2.87 -8.67
N GLY A 12 -2.41 -4.17 -8.50
CA GLY A 12 -2.07 -5.19 -9.49
C GLY A 12 -3.31 -5.72 -10.21
N THR A 13 -3.11 -6.73 -11.08
CA THR A 13 -4.18 -7.40 -11.82
C THR A 13 -5.14 -8.18 -10.92
N ASP A 14 -4.60 -8.76 -9.86
CA ASP A 14 -5.31 -9.44 -8.79
C ASP A 14 -4.54 -9.25 -7.48
N ARG A 15 -5.20 -9.54 -6.36
CA ARG A 15 -4.59 -9.41 -5.05
C ARG A 15 -3.26 -10.15 -4.89
N ALA A 16 -3.16 -11.41 -5.33
CA ALA A 16 -1.96 -12.21 -5.10
C ALA A 16 -0.77 -11.64 -5.88
N ARG A 17 -0.98 -11.30 -7.15
CA ARG A 17 0.01 -10.65 -8.01
C ARG A 17 0.43 -9.30 -7.47
N ALA A 18 -0.50 -8.51 -6.95
CA ALA A 18 -0.20 -7.22 -6.32
C ALA A 18 0.82 -7.36 -5.18
N PHE A 19 0.65 -8.37 -4.32
CA PHE A 19 1.60 -8.68 -3.26
C PHE A 19 2.95 -9.18 -3.79
N GLU A 20 2.96 -10.05 -4.80
CA GLU A 20 4.20 -10.59 -5.38
C GLU A 20 5.08 -9.50 -6.00
N GLU A 21 4.47 -8.60 -6.78
CA GLU A 21 5.18 -7.57 -7.55
C GLU A 21 5.81 -6.51 -6.64
N CYS A 22 5.09 -6.13 -5.58
CA CYS A 22 5.49 -5.02 -4.73
C CYS A 22 6.36 -5.47 -3.53
N ARG A 23 6.38 -6.78 -3.21
CA ARG A 23 7.14 -7.35 -2.10
C ARG A 23 8.63 -6.99 -2.13
N PRO A 24 9.37 -7.14 -3.25
CA PRO A 24 10.80 -6.83 -3.26
C PRO A 24 11.10 -5.37 -2.89
N ALA A 25 10.29 -4.43 -3.38
CA ALA A 25 10.44 -3.00 -3.07
C ALA A 25 10.14 -2.71 -1.60
N LEU A 26 9.10 -3.34 -1.03
CA LEU A 26 8.77 -3.20 0.39
C LEU A 26 9.82 -3.84 1.29
N GLU A 27 10.30 -5.06 0.97
CA GLU A 27 11.37 -5.70 1.72
C GLU A 27 12.64 -4.83 1.72
N ALA A 28 13.07 -4.31 0.57
CA ALA A 28 14.22 -3.40 0.49
C ALA A 28 14.03 -2.13 1.33
N LYS A 29 12.85 -1.51 1.24
CA LYS A 29 12.49 -0.32 2.03
C LYS A 29 12.53 -0.59 3.54
N TYR A 30 12.04 -1.74 3.98
CA TYR A 30 12.03 -2.09 5.40
C TYR A 30 13.38 -2.55 5.93
N GLN A 31 14.18 -3.26 5.13
CA GLN A 31 15.58 -3.55 5.49
C GLN A 31 16.35 -2.24 5.71
N ALA A 32 16.13 -1.23 4.87
CA ALA A 32 16.70 0.10 5.09
C ALA A 32 16.22 0.73 6.42
N TYR A 33 14.94 0.65 6.76
CA TYR A 33 14.42 1.17 8.04
C TYR A 33 14.96 0.43 9.27
N VAL A 34 15.20 -0.88 9.17
CA VAL A 34 15.89 -1.64 10.21
C VAL A 34 17.32 -1.15 10.39
N SER A 35 18.03 -0.89 9.29
CA SER A 35 19.40 -0.37 9.34
C SER A 35 19.51 1.04 9.93
N TRP A 36 18.42 1.83 9.88
CA TRP A 36 18.36 3.20 10.43
C TRP A 36 17.83 3.25 11.89
N GLY A 37 17.71 2.10 12.57
CA GLY A 37 17.43 2.02 14.00
C GLY A 37 16.03 2.51 14.45
N SER A 38 15.13 2.82 13.51
CA SER A 38 13.87 3.53 13.82
C SER A 38 12.61 2.66 13.76
N VAL A 39 12.71 1.39 13.38
CA VAL A 39 11.54 0.49 13.28
C VAL A 39 11.92 -0.89 13.81
N LYS A 40 11.04 -1.50 14.63
CA LYS A 40 11.16 -2.94 14.97
C LYS A 40 11.27 -3.71 13.65
N ALA A 41 12.30 -4.55 13.54
CA ALA A 41 12.52 -5.36 12.34
C ALA A 41 11.28 -6.19 11.97
N PHE A 42 11.19 -6.52 10.68
CA PHE A 42 10.37 -7.64 10.23
C PHE A 42 10.64 -8.83 11.16
N GLY A 43 9.65 -9.25 11.94
CA GLY A 43 9.80 -10.38 12.88
C GLY A 43 10.26 -10.07 14.31
N GLY A 44 9.81 -8.96 14.93
CA GLY A 44 9.87 -8.84 16.40
C GLY A 44 8.91 -9.82 17.09
N GLU A 45 9.44 -10.80 17.85
CA GLU A 45 8.82 -11.89 18.64
C GLU A 45 7.74 -12.78 17.96
N LYS A 46 7.06 -12.30 16.92
CA LYS A 46 6.18 -13.09 16.04
C LYS A 46 6.62 -12.90 14.59
N GLN A 47 6.90 -14.00 13.89
CA GLN A 47 7.01 -14.01 12.43
C GLN A 47 5.63 -13.71 11.83
N LEU A 48 5.31 -12.43 11.63
CA LEU A 48 4.14 -12.01 10.86
C LEU A 48 4.37 -12.34 9.39
N SER A 49 3.34 -12.83 8.71
CA SER A 49 3.39 -12.97 7.25
C SER A 49 3.54 -11.58 6.60
N PHE A 50 4.08 -11.51 5.39
CA PHE A 50 4.16 -10.25 4.64
C PHE A 50 2.78 -9.57 4.48
N GLN A 51 1.73 -10.37 4.34
CA GLN A 51 0.36 -9.88 4.23
C GLN A 51 -0.13 -9.26 5.54
N ASP A 52 0.14 -9.90 6.68
CA ASP A 52 -0.23 -9.35 8.00
C ASP A 52 0.59 -8.12 8.36
N PHE A 53 1.84 -8.08 7.89
CA PHE A 53 2.66 -6.89 7.98
C PHE A 53 2.06 -5.74 7.17
N ALA A 54 1.69 -6.00 5.91
CA ALA A 54 1.17 -4.96 5.03
C ALA A 54 -0.24 -4.49 5.44
N ARG A 55 -1.02 -5.36 6.10
CA ARG A 55 -2.36 -5.07 6.59
C ARG A 55 -2.39 -3.76 7.37
N ASP A 56 -3.32 -2.89 7.00
CA ASP A 56 -3.56 -1.54 7.56
C ASP A 56 -2.41 -0.53 7.42
N ARG A 57 -1.26 -0.93 6.88
CA ARG A 57 -0.12 -0.04 6.56
C ARG A 57 -0.14 0.43 5.11
N PHE A 58 -0.65 -0.42 4.21
CA PHE A 58 -0.69 -0.19 2.77
C PHE A 58 -2.06 -0.56 2.20
N LEU A 59 -2.40 0.06 1.08
CA LEU A 59 -3.49 -0.35 0.19
C LEU A 59 -2.90 -1.21 -0.93
N ILE A 60 -2.97 -2.53 -0.80
CA ILE A 60 -2.40 -3.47 -1.78
C ILE A 60 -3.49 -4.46 -2.18
N GLY A 61 -3.77 -4.53 -3.49
CA GLY A 61 -4.78 -5.41 -4.03
C GLY A 61 -5.01 -5.20 -5.52
N ASP A 62 -6.18 -5.64 -5.97
CA ASP A 62 -6.76 -5.27 -7.26
C ASP A 62 -7.68 -4.04 -7.12
N GLU A 63 -8.23 -3.57 -8.25
CA GLU A 63 -9.09 -2.39 -8.26
C GLU A 63 -10.33 -2.55 -7.36
N ALA A 64 -10.93 -3.74 -7.32
CA ALA A 64 -12.11 -4.00 -6.52
C ALA A 64 -11.79 -3.93 -5.02
N SER A 65 -10.77 -4.66 -4.57
CA SER A 65 -10.37 -4.66 -3.16
C SER A 65 -9.86 -3.31 -2.68
N VAL A 66 -9.14 -2.55 -3.52
CA VAL A 66 -8.70 -1.20 -3.14
C VAL A 66 -9.88 -0.21 -3.10
N ARG A 67 -10.87 -0.35 -3.99
CA ARG A 67 -12.12 0.43 -3.92
C ARG A 67 -12.87 0.16 -2.62
N ASP A 68 -12.99 -1.10 -2.22
CA ASP A 68 -13.65 -1.50 -0.98
C ASP A 68 -12.93 -0.92 0.26
N ASP A 69 -11.60 -0.92 0.27
CA ASP A 69 -10.82 -0.32 1.35
C ASP A 69 -10.98 1.21 1.41
N ILE A 70 -11.03 1.88 0.25
CA ILE A 70 -11.29 3.33 0.16
C ILE A 70 -12.69 3.66 0.71
N ALA A 71 -13.71 2.91 0.30
CA ALA A 71 -15.08 3.07 0.78
C ALA A 71 -15.16 2.86 2.29
N ARG A 72 -14.53 1.79 2.79
CA ARG A 72 -14.44 1.51 4.23
C ARG A 72 -13.80 2.67 4.99
N TYR A 73 -12.71 3.26 4.49
CA TYR A 73 -12.09 4.43 5.14
C TYR A 73 -12.97 5.67 5.10
N ALA A 74 -13.69 5.91 4.02
CA ALA A 74 -14.65 7.00 3.94
C ALA A 74 -15.79 6.82 4.97
N GLU A 75 -16.37 5.62 5.05
CA GLU A 75 -17.50 5.32 5.95
C GLU A 75 -17.10 5.29 7.43
N THR A 76 -15.97 4.66 7.75
CA THR A 76 -15.58 4.41 9.14
C THR A 76 -14.80 5.55 9.79
N LEU A 77 -14.03 6.30 8.99
CA LEU A 77 -13.14 7.36 9.47
C LEU A 77 -13.58 8.76 8.98
N GLY A 78 -14.58 8.85 8.11
CA GLY A 78 -15.04 10.11 7.53
C GLY A 78 -14.05 10.71 6.52
N VAL A 79 -13.13 9.90 5.96
CA VAL A 79 -12.10 10.38 5.03
C VAL A 79 -12.74 10.86 3.73
N ASP A 80 -12.47 12.10 3.36
CA ASP A 80 -12.99 12.74 2.15
C ASP A 80 -11.88 13.16 1.18
N GLN A 81 -10.61 13.03 1.57
CA GLN A 81 -9.45 13.37 0.75
C GLN A 81 -8.33 12.35 0.95
N PHE A 82 -7.93 11.68 -0.14
CA PHE A 82 -6.83 10.73 -0.14
C PHE A 82 -5.57 11.32 -0.79
N ILE A 83 -4.42 11.08 -0.17
CA ILE A 83 -3.10 11.31 -0.77
C ILE A 83 -2.45 9.93 -0.97
N MET A 84 -2.37 9.50 -2.22
CA MET A 84 -1.85 8.16 -2.58
C MET A 84 -0.38 8.25 -2.99
N ARG A 85 0.49 7.51 -2.29
CA ARG A 85 1.91 7.35 -2.65
C ARG A 85 2.11 6.02 -3.38
N THR A 86 2.35 6.10 -4.68
CA THR A 86 2.43 4.92 -5.57
C THR A 86 3.86 4.52 -5.92
N GLN A 87 4.81 5.47 -5.97
CA GLN A 87 6.20 5.17 -6.26
C GLN A 87 6.97 4.81 -4.99
N TRP A 88 7.58 3.61 -4.99
CA TRP A 88 8.46 3.13 -3.92
C TRP A 88 9.88 2.94 -4.43
N LEU A 89 10.86 2.93 -3.51
CA LEU A 89 12.25 2.65 -3.87
C LEU A 89 12.37 1.21 -4.39
N GLY A 90 12.93 1.04 -5.58
CA GLY A 90 13.11 -0.28 -6.21
C GLY A 90 11.87 -0.82 -6.94
N LEU A 91 10.74 -0.09 -6.94
CA LEU A 91 9.59 -0.44 -7.77
C LEU A 91 9.77 0.13 -9.19
N PRO A 92 9.61 -0.66 -10.26
CA PRO A 92 9.66 -0.15 -11.63
C PRO A 92 8.62 0.96 -11.85
N ILE A 93 8.98 1.99 -12.62
CA ILE A 93 8.12 3.15 -12.83
C ILE A 93 6.79 2.78 -13.51
N ASP A 94 6.79 1.83 -14.44
CA ASP A 94 5.59 1.37 -15.14
C ASP A 94 4.56 0.79 -14.18
N ASN A 95 5.01 0.08 -13.14
CA ASN A 95 4.13 -0.43 -12.09
C ASN A 95 3.49 0.70 -11.26
N ALA A 96 4.24 1.75 -10.95
CA ALA A 96 3.70 2.92 -10.25
C ALA A 96 2.72 3.71 -11.12
N ILE A 97 2.99 3.84 -12.42
CA ILE A 97 2.08 4.45 -13.41
C ILE A 97 0.79 3.63 -13.51
N GLY A 98 0.88 2.30 -13.63
CA GLY A 98 -0.29 1.43 -13.68
C GLY A 98 -1.19 1.57 -12.44
N THR A 99 -0.58 1.75 -11.26
CA THR A 99 -1.34 2.06 -10.04
C THR A 99 -2.04 3.43 -10.11
N ILE A 100 -1.38 4.46 -10.65
CA ILE A 100 -1.98 5.80 -10.83
C ILE A 100 -3.19 5.73 -11.77
N GLU A 101 -3.07 5.02 -12.88
CA GLU A 101 -4.16 4.83 -13.84
C GLU A 101 -5.34 4.07 -13.24
N ALA A 102 -5.06 3.01 -12.46
CA ALA A 102 -6.07 2.24 -11.75
C ALA A 102 -6.81 3.09 -10.69
N LEU A 103 -6.09 3.92 -9.93
CA LEU A 103 -6.70 4.89 -9.03
C LEU A 103 -7.58 5.89 -9.78
N GLY A 104 -7.16 6.34 -10.97
CA GLY A 104 -7.97 7.16 -11.86
C GLY A 104 -9.30 6.51 -12.21
N ARG A 105 -9.32 5.20 -12.52
CA ARG A 105 -10.56 4.44 -12.76
C ARG A 105 -11.39 4.17 -11.51
N ILE A 106 -10.77 4.14 -10.33
CA ILE A 106 -11.49 3.97 -9.06
C ILE A 106 -12.25 5.24 -8.69
N PHE A 107 -11.63 6.41 -8.87
CA PHE A 107 -12.18 7.70 -8.45
C PHE A 107 -12.94 8.47 -9.55
N ALA A 108 -12.86 8.05 -10.82
CA ALA A 108 -13.70 8.56 -11.90
C ALA A 108 -15.16 8.13 -11.75
#